data_AF-A0A919I8K0-F1
#
_entry.id   AF-A0A919I8K0-F1
#
_cell.length_a   1.000
_cell.length_b   1.000
_cell.length_c   1.000
_cell.angle_alpha   90.00
_cell.angle_beta   90.00
_cell.angle_gamma   90.00
#
_symmetry.space_group_name_H-M   'P 1'
#
loop_
_entity.id
_entity.type
_entity.pdbx_description
1 polymer ?
#
loop_
_entity_poly.entity_id
_entity_poly.type
_entity_poly.pdbx_seq_one_letter_code
_entity_poly.pdbx_strand_id
1 'polypeptide(L)'
;MMKAIPSVMLALLFTLMNCKYDDIGKLNCSALNLQIKIIAKTDADCGQSNASIHVSATGGTGNYTFTINDGAPQNDSTFLNLRAGSYVIKVKDNSCVAIVSEEIENKNGFNVSLAITQADCSSANGSIVVTPSGGVAPVTFSLNQGDFTSATTFNNLTPGAHTLIARDGTGCETTKQVQLTSKVSFANDVSQIISTNCAVAGCHVGPQLPDFRAFKTVQGFASAIKSETASRSMPIGKTLTQQEIDLIACWVNDAAPDN
;
A
#
# COMPACT_ATOMS: atom_id res chain seq x y z
N MET A 1 34.21 69.13 17.31
CA MET A 1 33.16 69.66 16.42
C MET A 1 32.56 68.52 15.61
N MET A 2 31.62 67.76 16.18
CA MET A 2 30.83 66.78 15.42
C MET A 2 29.60 67.51 14.88
N LYS A 3 29.56 67.72 13.57
CA LYS A 3 28.40 68.30 12.88
C LYS A 3 27.20 67.40 13.13
N ALA A 4 26.16 67.95 13.76
CA ALA A 4 24.86 67.29 13.88
C ALA A 4 24.33 67.02 12.46
N ILE A 5 24.09 65.75 12.15
CA ILE A 5 23.43 65.34 10.92
C ILE A 5 21.97 65.84 11.03
N PRO A 6 21.43 66.54 10.02
CA PRO A 6 20.07 67.08 10.11
C PRO A 6 19.06 65.95 10.24
N SER A 7 18.12 66.06 11.18
CA SER A 7 17.11 65.03 11.52
C SER A 7 16.32 64.47 10.32
N VAL A 8 16.25 65.22 9.22
CA VAL A 8 15.57 64.81 7.98
C VAL A 8 16.36 63.76 7.19
N MET A 9 17.70 63.81 7.24
CA MET A 9 18.58 62.83 6.56
C MET A 9 18.64 61.50 7.33
N LEU A 10 18.38 61.54 8.64
CA LEU A 10 18.22 60.35 9.46
C LEU A 10 16.84 59.70 9.21
N ALA A 11 15.77 60.49 9.15
CA ALA A 11 14.41 60.02 8.87
C ALA A 11 14.24 59.32 7.50
N LEU A 12 14.99 59.73 6.46
CA LEU A 12 14.97 59.07 5.15
C LEU A 12 15.77 57.76 5.08
N LEU A 13 16.71 57.51 6.00
CA LEU A 13 17.37 56.19 6.14
C LEU A 13 16.45 55.19 6.86
N PHE A 14 15.52 55.68 7.69
CA PHE A 14 14.62 54.87 8.53
C PHE A 14 13.35 54.37 7.83
N THR A 15 13.01 54.88 6.63
CA THR A 15 11.91 54.31 5.83
C THR A 15 12.28 53.04 5.08
N LEU A 16 13.57 52.68 5.02
CA LEU A 16 14.05 51.40 4.47
C LEU A 16 14.23 50.30 5.53
N MET A 17 14.13 50.65 6.81
CA MET A 17 14.28 49.74 7.95
C MET A 17 13.09 49.96 8.87
N ASN A 18 12.02 49.17 8.72
CA ASN A 18 10.74 49.25 9.44
C ASN A 18 10.88 49.23 10.99
N CYS A 19 11.36 50.31 11.59
CA CYS A 19 11.52 50.48 13.03
C CYS A 19 10.51 51.51 13.57
N LYS A 20 9.94 51.24 14.74
CA LYS A 20 9.19 52.23 15.54
C LYS A 20 9.88 52.40 16.89
N TYR A 21 9.78 53.61 17.44
CA TYR A 21 10.09 53.87 18.84
C TYR A 21 8.92 53.37 19.71
N ASP A 22 9.23 52.75 20.84
CA ASP A 22 8.22 52.45 21.88
C ASP A 22 7.90 53.73 22.70
N ASP A 23 6.87 53.64 23.55
CA ASP A 23 6.44 54.75 24.42
C ASP A 23 7.50 55.17 25.47
N ILE A 24 8.63 54.45 25.54
CA ILE A 24 9.77 54.75 26.42
C ILE A 24 11.02 55.19 25.64
N GLY A 25 10.92 55.49 24.35
CA GLY A 25 12.02 56.08 23.58
C GLY A 25 13.17 55.12 23.29
N LYS A 26 12.93 53.81 23.25
CA LYS A 26 13.90 52.82 22.74
C LYS A 26 13.63 52.53 21.26
N LEU A 27 14.70 52.57 20.47
CA LEU A 27 14.67 52.17 19.06
C LEU A 27 14.54 50.64 19.01
N ASN A 28 13.33 50.15 18.73
CA ASN A 28 13.09 48.72 18.53
C ASN A 28 13.18 48.40 17.04
N CYS A 29 14.29 47.81 16.62
CA CYS A 29 14.59 47.53 15.22
C CYS A 29 14.58 46.03 14.84
N SER A 30 13.92 45.13 15.58
CA SER A 30 13.96 43.70 15.21
C SER A 30 12.76 42.86 15.66
N ALA A 31 12.26 42.06 14.71
CA ALA A 31 11.39 40.88 14.82
C ALA A 31 9.89 41.09 15.08
N LEU A 32 9.06 41.10 14.02
CA LEU A 32 7.69 40.55 14.16
C LEU A 32 7.05 39.92 12.92
N ASN A 33 7.76 39.77 11.80
CA ASN A 33 7.24 38.95 10.69
C ASN A 33 8.33 37.98 10.21
N LEU A 34 8.66 37.02 11.07
CA LEU A 34 9.38 35.84 10.61
C LEU A 34 8.50 35.15 9.57
N GLN A 35 9.01 35.00 8.37
CA GLN A 35 8.33 34.34 7.27
C GLN A 35 9.17 33.16 6.79
N ILE A 36 8.50 32.16 6.26
CA ILE A 36 9.09 31.01 5.59
C ILE A 36 8.36 30.78 4.28
N LYS A 37 9.12 30.43 3.25
CA LYS A 37 8.60 30.13 1.92
C LYS A 37 9.35 28.95 1.32
N ILE A 38 8.62 28.08 0.62
CA ILE A 38 9.22 27.07 -0.27
C ILE A 38 9.77 27.77 -1.51
N ILE A 39 11.06 27.59 -1.78
CA ILE A 39 11.73 28.21 -2.94
C ILE A 39 12.15 27.20 -4.00
N ALA A 40 12.31 25.93 -3.62
CA ALA A 40 12.43 24.83 -4.56
C ALA A 40 11.90 23.53 -3.92
N LYS A 41 11.39 22.64 -4.77
CA LYS A 41 11.06 21.27 -4.38
C LYS A 41 11.40 20.29 -5.49
N THR A 42 11.72 19.07 -5.11
CA THR A 42 11.73 17.90 -6.00
C THR A 42 10.74 16.89 -5.44
N ASP A 43 9.90 16.31 -6.29
CA ASP A 43 8.95 15.29 -5.88
C ASP A 43 9.64 13.93 -5.76
N ALA A 44 9.02 12.99 -5.05
CA ALA A 44 9.57 11.64 -4.92
C ALA A 44 9.28 10.84 -6.18
N ASP A 45 10.22 10.02 -6.61
CA ASP A 45 9.99 9.05 -7.68
C ASP A 45 9.65 7.69 -7.09
N CYS A 46 8.60 7.05 -7.57
CA CYS A 46 8.30 5.64 -7.26
C CYS A 46 8.27 5.29 -5.75
N GLY A 47 7.79 6.20 -4.91
CA GLY A 47 7.77 6.01 -3.46
C GLY A 47 9.15 5.95 -2.79
N GLN A 48 10.22 6.28 -3.53
CA GLN A 48 11.58 6.39 -3.02
C GLN A 48 11.73 7.59 -2.10
N SER A 49 12.79 7.56 -1.29
CA SER A 49 13.23 8.66 -0.45
C SER A 49 14.22 9.56 -1.21
N ASN A 50 13.87 10.06 -2.39
CA ASN A 50 14.76 10.88 -3.23
C ASN A 50 14.28 12.33 -3.40
N ALA A 51 13.17 12.70 -2.77
CA ALA A 51 12.61 14.04 -2.83
C ALA A 51 13.37 15.03 -1.93
N SER A 52 13.17 16.31 -2.20
CA SER A 52 13.74 17.40 -1.42
C SER A 52 12.83 18.61 -1.34
N ILE A 53 12.93 19.34 -0.23
CA ILE A 53 12.29 20.64 -0.03
C ILE A 53 13.38 21.63 0.37
N HIS A 54 13.44 22.76 -0.33
CA HIS A 54 14.32 23.88 0.01
C HIS A 54 13.49 25.12 0.35
N VAL A 55 13.75 25.69 1.53
CA VAL A 55 13.04 26.84 2.07
C VAL A 55 13.94 28.07 2.19
N SER A 56 13.32 29.24 2.14
CA SER A 56 13.93 30.51 2.53
C SER A 56 13.18 31.09 3.73
N ALA A 57 13.92 31.66 4.69
CA ALA A 57 13.34 32.45 5.77
C ALA A 57 13.76 33.92 5.67
N THR A 58 12.87 34.82 6.04
CA THR A 58 13.09 36.27 6.07
C THR A 58 12.49 36.89 7.33
N GLY A 59 12.99 38.05 7.74
CA GLY A 59 12.58 38.71 8.99
C GLY A 59 13.30 38.17 10.22
N GLY A 60 12.86 38.51 11.42
CA GLY A 60 13.56 38.09 12.65
C GLY A 60 14.97 38.68 12.80
N THR A 61 15.84 37.96 13.51
CA THR A 61 17.24 38.31 13.80
C THR A 61 18.25 37.64 12.86
N GLY A 62 17.80 36.63 12.09
CA GLY A 62 18.63 35.89 11.13
C GLY A 62 19.23 34.59 11.67
N ASN A 63 19.12 34.30 12.97
CA ASN A 63 19.58 33.06 13.57
C ASN A 63 18.51 31.98 13.49
N TYR A 64 18.28 31.49 12.26
CA TYR A 64 17.21 30.54 11.97
C TYR A 64 17.57 29.11 12.35
N THR A 65 16.59 28.41 12.90
CA THR A 65 16.61 26.96 13.09
C THR A 65 15.37 26.37 12.43
N PHE A 66 15.56 25.37 11.57
CA PHE A 66 14.50 24.72 10.81
C PHE A 66 14.20 23.33 11.38
N THR A 67 12.93 22.94 11.36
CA THR A 67 12.48 21.57 11.64
C THR A 67 11.49 21.12 10.57
N ILE A 68 11.40 19.81 10.35
CA ILE A 68 10.41 19.17 9.49
C ILE A 68 9.64 18.14 10.30
N ASN A 69 8.31 18.16 10.25
CA ASN A 69 7.40 17.25 10.97
C ASN A 69 7.77 17.06 12.46
N ASP A 70 8.16 18.15 13.12
CA ASP A 70 8.61 18.16 14.53
C ASP A 70 9.84 17.27 14.82
N GLY A 71 10.62 16.96 13.79
CA GLY A 71 11.92 16.28 13.90
C GLY A 71 13.03 17.14 14.50
N ALA A 72 14.26 16.62 14.45
CA ALA A 72 15.43 17.29 15.00
C ALA A 72 15.68 18.65 14.31
N PRO A 73 16.01 19.71 15.08
CA PRO A 73 16.35 21.01 14.53
C PRO A 73 17.66 20.99 13.75
N GLN A 74 17.71 21.73 12.65
CA GLN A 74 18.92 21.97 11.86
C GLN A 74 19.04 23.43 11.42
N ASN A 75 20.25 23.86 11.06
CA ASN A 75 20.51 25.20 10.53
C ASN A 75 20.43 25.25 9.00
N ASP A 76 20.49 24.09 8.32
CA ASP A 76 20.30 24.01 6.88
C ASP A 76 18.81 24.22 6.54
N SER A 77 18.55 24.97 5.48
CA SER A 77 17.20 25.24 4.97
C SER A 77 16.75 24.22 3.90
N THR A 78 17.50 23.13 3.73
CA THR A 78 17.26 22.04 2.79
C THR A 78 16.95 20.76 3.54
N PHE A 79 15.87 20.10 3.13
CA PHE A 79 15.48 18.79 3.60
C PHE A 79 15.62 17.81 2.43
N LEU A 80 16.41 16.76 2.63
CA LEU A 80 16.73 15.75 1.63
C LEU A 80 16.15 14.39 2.04
N ASN A 81 16.15 13.46 1.08
CA ASN A 81 15.73 12.07 1.26
C ASN A 81 14.27 11.90 1.72
N LEU A 82 13.40 12.80 1.25
CA LEU A 82 11.98 12.78 1.60
C LEU A 82 11.23 11.80 0.68
N ARG A 83 10.12 11.24 1.19
CA ARG A 83 9.18 10.39 0.41
C ARG A 83 7.99 11.24 -0.02
N ALA A 84 7.15 10.70 -0.89
CA ALA A 84 5.85 11.30 -1.15
C ALA A 84 5.03 11.41 0.14
N GLY A 85 4.36 12.54 0.33
CA GLY A 85 3.58 12.84 1.53
C GLY A 85 3.54 14.33 1.86
N SER A 86 2.79 14.67 2.91
CA SER A 86 2.67 16.05 3.41
C SER A 86 3.73 16.36 4.46
N TYR A 87 4.38 17.50 4.33
CA TYR A 87 5.43 17.97 5.23
C TYR A 87 5.08 19.33 5.82
N VAL A 88 5.30 19.47 7.12
CA VAL A 88 5.19 20.72 7.86
C VAL A 88 6.58 21.18 8.24
N ILE A 89 7.03 22.28 7.66
CA ILE A 89 8.33 22.89 7.92
C ILE A 89 8.12 24.08 8.85
N LYS A 90 8.90 24.14 9.93
CA LYS A 90 8.90 25.26 10.87
C LYS A 90 10.27 25.93 10.82
N VAL A 91 10.28 27.26 10.82
CA VAL A 91 11.47 28.05 11.14
C VAL A 91 11.27 28.72 12.49
N LYS A 92 12.29 28.66 13.33
CA LYS A 92 12.35 29.31 14.63
C LYS A 92 13.48 30.33 14.63
N ASP A 93 13.20 31.51 15.16
CA ASP A 93 14.17 32.57 15.45
C ASP A 93 13.87 33.11 16.85
N ASN A 94 14.69 32.75 17.84
CA ASN A 94 14.42 33.00 19.27
C ASN A 94 13.04 32.45 19.71
N SER A 95 12.11 33.32 20.07
CA SER A 95 10.74 32.96 20.47
C SER A 95 9.74 32.95 19.30
N CYS A 96 10.13 33.47 18.13
CA CYS A 96 9.28 33.53 16.96
C CYS A 96 9.31 32.20 16.20
N VAL A 97 8.16 31.74 15.73
CA VAL A 97 8.01 30.54 14.90
C VAL A 97 7.13 30.87 13.71
N ALA A 98 7.56 30.48 12.52
CA ALA A 98 6.76 30.51 11.29
C ALA A 98 6.69 29.12 10.68
N ILE A 99 5.60 28.82 9.98
CA ILE A 99 5.28 27.48 9.48
C ILE A 99 4.87 27.56 8.02
N VAL A 100 5.29 26.59 7.22
CA VAL A 100 4.78 26.33 5.87
C VAL A 100 4.53 24.84 5.72
N SER A 101 3.53 24.49 4.94
CA SER A 101 3.25 23.11 4.56
C SER A 101 3.49 22.92 3.07
N GLU A 102 3.98 21.76 2.69
CA GLU A 102 4.21 21.39 1.29
C GLU A 102 3.86 19.91 1.09
N GLU A 103 3.35 19.57 -0.09
CA GLU A 103 3.08 18.20 -0.50
C GLU A 103 4.14 17.75 -1.53
N ILE A 104 4.78 16.62 -1.22
CA ILE A 104 5.66 15.91 -2.15
C ILE A 104 4.81 14.88 -2.87
N GLU A 105 4.70 15.02 -4.19
CA GLU A 105 4.00 14.06 -5.02
C GLU A 105 4.84 12.78 -5.21
N ASN A 106 4.15 11.68 -5.55
CA ASN A 106 4.82 10.47 -6.02
C ASN A 106 4.81 10.44 -7.55
N LYS A 107 5.83 11.02 -8.17
CA LYS A 107 6.01 10.99 -9.62
C LYS A 107 6.38 9.59 -10.09
N ASN A 108 5.88 9.26 -11.29
CA ASN A 108 6.03 7.94 -11.89
C ASN A 108 5.50 6.78 -11.01
N GLY A 109 4.69 7.10 -9.99
CA GLY A 109 3.93 6.10 -9.25
C GLY A 109 2.95 5.44 -10.21
N PHE A 110 3.15 4.16 -10.49
CA PHE A 110 2.27 3.39 -11.35
C PHE A 110 1.52 2.35 -10.54
N ASN A 111 0.28 2.11 -10.91
CA ASN A 111 -0.59 1.13 -10.28
C ASN A 111 -0.70 -0.10 -11.18
N VAL A 112 -1.06 -1.22 -10.57
CA VAL A 112 -1.30 -2.48 -11.25
C VAL A 112 -2.58 -3.06 -10.69
N SER A 113 -3.58 -3.23 -11.56
CA SER A 113 -4.79 -3.98 -11.25
C SER A 113 -4.66 -5.43 -11.75
N LEU A 114 -5.30 -6.34 -11.03
CA LEU A 114 -5.19 -7.78 -11.24
C LEU A 114 -6.58 -8.38 -11.44
N ALA A 115 -6.73 -9.21 -12.47
CA ALA A 115 -7.85 -10.14 -12.60
C ALA A 115 -7.32 -11.56 -12.40
N ILE A 116 -7.92 -12.28 -11.45
CA ILE A 116 -7.44 -13.59 -10.98
C ILE A 116 -8.44 -14.67 -11.38
N THR A 117 -7.96 -15.71 -12.04
CA THR A 117 -8.68 -16.98 -12.20
C THR A 117 -8.10 -17.97 -11.21
N GLN A 118 -8.95 -18.44 -10.30
CA GLN A 118 -8.56 -19.45 -9.31
C GLN A 118 -8.22 -20.78 -10.00
N ALA A 119 -7.27 -21.52 -9.42
CA ALA A 119 -6.86 -22.83 -9.91
C ALA A 119 -7.74 -23.92 -9.31
N ASP A 120 -7.98 -25.03 -10.01
CA ASP A 120 -8.63 -26.21 -9.43
C ASP A 120 -7.67 -26.96 -8.51
N CYS A 121 -8.19 -27.85 -7.65
CA CYS A 121 -7.38 -28.62 -6.70
C CYS A 121 -6.21 -29.33 -7.43
N SER A 122 -5.00 -29.10 -6.92
CA SER A 122 -3.76 -29.73 -7.40
C SER A 122 -3.43 -29.50 -8.90
N SER A 123 -4.16 -28.60 -9.57
CA SER A 123 -4.04 -28.34 -11.00
C SER A 123 -3.39 -26.98 -11.24
N ALA A 124 -2.47 -26.94 -12.20
CA ALA A 124 -1.86 -25.71 -12.67
C ALA A 124 -2.73 -25.10 -13.78
N ASN A 125 -3.94 -24.64 -13.45
CA ASN A 125 -4.87 -24.01 -14.39
C ASN A 125 -5.38 -22.64 -13.94
N GLY A 126 -4.85 -22.10 -12.84
CA GLY A 126 -5.08 -20.72 -12.44
C GLY A 126 -4.35 -19.73 -13.36
N SER A 127 -4.80 -18.47 -13.34
CA SER A 127 -4.14 -17.40 -14.07
C SER A 127 -4.25 -16.05 -13.37
N ILE A 128 -3.27 -15.18 -13.64
CA ILE A 128 -3.26 -13.77 -13.24
C ILE A 128 -3.11 -12.92 -14.51
N VAL A 129 -4.10 -12.06 -14.76
CA VAL A 129 -4.04 -11.02 -15.79
C VAL A 129 -3.74 -9.69 -15.14
N VAL A 130 -2.78 -8.98 -15.69
CA VAL A 130 -2.18 -7.77 -15.14
C VAL A 130 -2.50 -6.59 -16.05
N THR A 131 -3.05 -5.52 -15.49
CA THR A 131 -3.30 -4.27 -16.21
C THR A 131 -2.57 -3.12 -15.52
N PRO A 132 -1.46 -2.62 -16.08
CA PRO A 132 -0.77 -1.46 -15.53
C PRO A 132 -1.55 -0.17 -15.84
N SER A 133 -1.44 0.83 -14.95
CA SER A 133 -1.95 2.18 -15.18
C SER A 133 -1.00 3.22 -14.59
N GLY A 134 -0.63 4.22 -15.38
CA GLY A 134 0.44 5.16 -15.05
C GLY A 134 1.85 4.59 -15.33
N GLY A 135 2.88 5.26 -14.82
CA GLY A 135 4.28 4.87 -15.01
C GLY A 135 4.85 5.23 -16.38
N VAL A 136 6.16 5.03 -16.53
CA VAL A 136 6.87 5.29 -17.78
C VAL A 136 7.04 3.98 -18.55
N ALA A 137 6.64 3.95 -19.83
CA ALA A 137 6.84 2.78 -20.68
C ALA A 137 8.34 2.57 -21.01
N PRO A 138 8.79 1.32 -21.24
CA PRO A 138 8.04 0.07 -21.18
C PRO A 138 7.83 -0.44 -19.75
N VAL A 139 6.66 -1.01 -19.47
CA VAL A 139 6.39 -1.71 -18.21
C VAL A 139 6.62 -3.21 -18.40
N THR A 140 7.35 -3.81 -17.47
CA THR A 140 7.69 -5.24 -17.43
C THR A 140 7.20 -5.86 -16.12
N PHE A 141 7.04 -7.18 -16.12
CA PHE A 141 6.45 -7.92 -15.02
C PHE A 141 7.26 -9.18 -14.74
N SER A 142 7.46 -9.46 -13.46
CA SER A 142 8.07 -10.67 -12.92
C SER A 142 7.05 -11.34 -11.99
N LEU A 143 6.90 -12.65 -12.11
CA LEU A 143 6.10 -13.46 -11.20
C LEU A 143 7.02 -14.39 -10.42
N ASN A 144 6.84 -14.46 -9.10
CA ASN A 144 7.59 -15.33 -8.19
C ASN A 144 9.11 -15.20 -8.33
N GLN A 145 9.60 -13.97 -8.52
CA GLN A 145 11.01 -13.65 -8.75
C GLN A 145 11.61 -14.22 -10.04
N GLY A 146 10.78 -14.58 -11.03
CA GLY A 146 11.23 -14.91 -12.38
C GLY A 146 11.75 -13.69 -13.15
N ASP A 147 12.17 -13.90 -14.40
CA ASP A 147 12.65 -12.82 -15.26
C ASP A 147 11.55 -11.80 -15.55
N PHE A 148 11.95 -10.54 -15.74
CA PHE A 148 11.05 -9.47 -16.17
C PHE A 148 10.71 -9.64 -17.64
N THR A 149 9.41 -9.70 -17.94
CA THR A 149 8.89 -9.84 -19.31
C THR A 149 7.84 -8.77 -19.59
N SER A 150 7.51 -8.52 -20.85
CA SER A 150 6.36 -7.68 -21.22
C SER A 150 5.01 -8.43 -21.18
N ALA A 151 4.98 -9.66 -20.65
CA ALA A 151 3.75 -10.45 -20.59
C ALA A 151 2.80 -9.89 -19.54
N THR A 152 1.55 -9.68 -19.93
CA THR A 152 0.46 -9.20 -19.05
C THR A 152 -0.41 -10.34 -18.54
N THR A 153 -0.10 -11.58 -18.87
CA THR A 153 -0.88 -12.76 -18.46
C THR A 153 0.05 -13.88 -18.06
N PHE A 154 -0.16 -14.38 -16.84
CA PHE A 154 0.54 -15.53 -16.28
C PHE A 154 -0.46 -16.68 -16.13
N ASN A 155 -0.23 -17.75 -16.86
CA ASN A 155 -1.08 -18.95 -16.86
C ASN A 155 -0.41 -20.10 -16.14
N ASN A 156 -1.15 -21.19 -15.99
CA ASN A 156 -0.69 -22.44 -15.41
C ASN A 156 -0.16 -22.28 -13.98
N LEU A 157 -0.89 -21.49 -13.18
CA LEU A 157 -0.57 -21.25 -11.78
C LEU A 157 -1.30 -22.25 -10.91
N THR A 158 -0.61 -22.82 -9.92
CA THR A 158 -1.19 -23.67 -8.88
C THR A 158 -1.83 -22.83 -7.77
N PRO A 159 -2.70 -23.39 -6.92
CA PRO A 159 -3.11 -22.73 -5.70
C PRO A 159 -1.91 -22.34 -4.83
N GLY A 160 -1.98 -21.18 -4.17
CA GLY A 160 -0.95 -20.67 -3.28
C GLY A 160 -0.64 -19.18 -3.43
N ALA A 161 0.39 -18.76 -2.70
CA ALA A 161 0.88 -17.38 -2.71
C ALA A 161 1.74 -17.11 -3.95
N HIS A 162 1.40 -16.07 -4.69
CA HIS A 162 2.16 -15.56 -5.82
C HIS A 162 2.57 -14.12 -5.59
N THR A 163 3.85 -13.82 -5.83
CA THR A 163 4.40 -12.45 -5.76
C THR A 163 4.57 -11.91 -7.17
N LEU A 164 3.78 -10.91 -7.54
CA LEU A 164 3.95 -10.19 -8.80
C LEU A 164 4.74 -8.90 -8.53
N ILE A 165 5.81 -8.69 -9.28
CA ILE A 165 6.57 -7.43 -9.30
C ILE A 165 6.40 -6.83 -10.68
N ALA A 166 5.87 -5.62 -10.75
CA ALA A 166 5.88 -4.84 -11.98
C ALA A 166 7.02 -3.82 -11.91
N ARG A 167 7.65 -3.51 -13.04
CA ARG A 167 8.72 -2.53 -13.18
C ARG A 167 8.50 -1.65 -14.40
N ASP A 168 8.56 -0.34 -14.25
CA ASP A 168 8.45 0.61 -15.36
C ASP A 168 9.83 0.95 -15.99
N GLY A 169 9.83 1.78 -17.04
CA GLY A 169 11.02 2.17 -17.79
C GLY A 169 12.03 3.03 -17.01
N THR A 170 11.64 3.60 -15.87
CA THR A 170 12.55 4.33 -14.97
C THR A 170 13.17 3.42 -13.90
N GLY A 171 12.77 2.14 -13.86
CA GLY A 171 13.17 1.20 -12.82
C GLY A 171 12.26 1.26 -11.58
N CYS A 172 11.12 1.93 -11.65
CA CYS A 172 10.14 1.96 -10.57
C CYS A 172 9.49 0.59 -10.39
N GLU A 173 9.45 0.04 -9.16
CA GLU A 173 8.82 -1.26 -8.89
C GLU A 173 7.59 -1.17 -8.00
N THR A 174 6.57 -1.98 -8.31
CA THR A 174 5.40 -2.22 -7.46
C THR A 174 5.21 -3.71 -7.26
N THR A 175 5.07 -4.12 -6.00
CA THR A 175 4.84 -5.52 -5.61
C THR A 175 3.38 -5.75 -5.23
N LYS A 176 2.78 -6.80 -5.78
CA LYS A 176 1.45 -7.31 -5.42
C LYS A 176 1.56 -8.74 -4.93
N GLN A 177 1.04 -8.99 -3.74
CA GLN A 177 0.83 -10.34 -3.23
C GLN A 177 -0.54 -10.82 -3.68
N VAL A 178 -0.59 -12.00 -4.29
CA VAL A 178 -1.79 -12.60 -4.83
C VAL A 178 -1.94 -13.98 -4.20
N GLN A 179 -3.13 -14.30 -3.71
CA GLN A 179 -3.45 -15.65 -3.25
C GLN A 179 -4.38 -16.30 -4.25
N LEU A 180 -3.90 -17.36 -4.89
CA LEU A 180 -4.76 -18.25 -5.67
C LEU A 180 -5.31 -19.31 -4.72
N THR A 181 -6.63 -19.35 -4.58
CA THR A 181 -7.35 -20.41 -3.86
C THR A 181 -7.67 -21.56 -4.80
N SER A 182 -7.90 -22.73 -4.21
CA SER A 182 -8.44 -23.87 -4.95
C SER A 182 -9.92 -23.60 -5.22
N LYS A 183 -10.31 -23.53 -6.49
CA LYS A 183 -11.71 -23.47 -6.89
C LYS A 183 -12.33 -24.84 -6.67
N VAL A 184 -13.16 -24.97 -5.63
CA VAL A 184 -14.04 -26.13 -5.46
C VAL A 184 -15.38 -25.79 -6.08
N SER A 185 -15.62 -26.15 -7.33
CA SER A 185 -17.00 -26.13 -7.84
C SER A 185 -17.70 -27.42 -7.42
N PHE A 186 -18.28 -27.41 -6.22
CA PHE A 186 -19.12 -28.49 -5.69
C PHE A 186 -20.14 -29.01 -6.73
N ALA A 187 -20.63 -28.15 -7.63
CA ALA A 187 -21.57 -28.50 -8.69
C ALA A 187 -20.99 -29.40 -9.80
N ASN A 188 -19.71 -29.25 -10.18
CA ASN A 188 -19.13 -30.00 -11.29
C ASN A 188 -18.73 -31.41 -10.86
N ASP A 189 -18.15 -31.55 -9.66
CA ASP A 189 -17.71 -32.84 -9.13
C ASP A 189 -18.91 -33.75 -8.82
N VAL A 190 -19.99 -33.19 -8.24
CA VAL A 190 -21.26 -33.91 -8.05
C VAL A 190 -21.87 -34.34 -9.38
N SER A 191 -21.79 -33.51 -10.43
CA SER A 191 -22.30 -33.85 -11.77
C SER A 191 -21.52 -35.01 -12.41
N GLN A 192 -20.20 -35.04 -12.25
CA GLN A 192 -19.36 -36.11 -12.79
C GLN A 192 -19.60 -37.45 -12.09
N ILE A 193 -19.72 -37.44 -10.75
CA ILE A 193 -20.07 -38.63 -9.95
C ILE A 193 -21.45 -39.19 -10.34
N ILE A 194 -22.43 -38.31 -10.57
CA ILE A 194 -23.76 -38.72 -11.06
C ILE A 194 -23.65 -39.35 -12.46
N SER A 195 -22.87 -38.76 -13.38
CA SER A 195 -22.75 -39.24 -14.76
C SER A 195 -22.09 -40.63 -14.86
N THR A 196 -21.02 -40.85 -14.08
CA THR A 196 -20.27 -42.12 -14.08
C THR A 196 -21.08 -43.27 -13.48
N ASN A 197 -21.92 -42.98 -12.47
CA ASN A 197 -22.71 -44.00 -11.78
C ASN A 197 -24.06 -44.28 -12.45
N CYS A 198 -24.63 -43.33 -13.21
CA CYS A 198 -25.78 -43.61 -14.06
C CYS A 198 -25.47 -44.55 -15.23
N ALA A 199 -24.19 -44.70 -15.61
CA ALA A 199 -23.76 -45.63 -16.64
C ALA A 199 -23.67 -47.10 -16.16
N VAL A 200 -23.51 -47.33 -14.84
CA VAL A 200 -23.26 -48.68 -14.28
C VAL A 200 -24.53 -49.33 -13.71
N ALA A 201 -25.51 -48.55 -13.25
CA ALA A 201 -26.66 -49.09 -12.50
C ALA A 201 -28.05 -48.76 -13.07
N GLY A 202 -28.15 -48.04 -14.20
CA GLY A 202 -29.45 -47.64 -14.76
C GLY A 202 -30.20 -46.71 -13.81
N CYS A 203 -29.96 -45.41 -13.91
CA CYS A 203 -30.68 -44.43 -13.09
C CYS A 203 -32.19 -44.50 -13.40
N HIS A 204 -32.98 -44.83 -12.38
CA HIS A 204 -34.43 -44.73 -12.43
C HIS A 204 -34.83 -43.31 -12.89
N VAL A 205 -35.48 -43.22 -14.05
CA VAL A 205 -36.17 -42.01 -14.50
C VAL A 205 -37.45 -41.82 -13.68
N GLY A 206 -37.36 -41.05 -12.61
CA GLY A 206 -38.49 -40.64 -11.76
C GLY A 206 -38.19 -39.34 -11.01
N PRO A 207 -39.21 -38.60 -10.51
CA PRO A 207 -39.09 -37.21 -10.08
C PRO A 207 -38.44 -37.01 -8.69
N GLN A 208 -37.72 -38.00 -8.16
CA GLN A 208 -37.09 -37.93 -6.85
C GLN A 208 -35.57 -37.94 -7.01
N LEU A 209 -34.92 -36.89 -6.51
CA LEU A 209 -33.46 -36.86 -6.34
C LEU A 209 -33.04 -38.09 -5.51
N PRO A 210 -31.92 -38.77 -5.85
CA PRO A 210 -31.48 -39.92 -5.07
C PRO A 210 -31.22 -39.49 -3.62
N ASP A 211 -31.88 -40.17 -2.67
CA ASP A 211 -31.61 -39.95 -1.25
C ASP A 211 -30.25 -40.55 -0.92
N PHE A 212 -29.23 -39.70 -0.89
CA PHE A 212 -27.85 -40.10 -0.56
C PHE A 212 -27.73 -40.73 0.84
N ARG A 213 -28.76 -40.61 1.69
CA ARG A 213 -28.83 -41.27 3.01
C ARG A 213 -29.16 -42.76 2.92
N ALA A 214 -29.67 -43.28 1.81
CA ALA A 214 -29.99 -44.70 1.67
C ALA A 214 -28.74 -45.59 1.47
N PHE A 215 -27.58 -44.98 1.22
CA PHE A 215 -26.34 -45.73 0.98
C PHE A 215 -25.63 -46.05 2.30
N LYS A 216 -25.59 -47.34 2.64
CA LYS A 216 -24.95 -47.88 3.86
C LYS A 216 -23.50 -47.43 4.01
N THR A 217 -22.79 -47.23 2.89
CA THR A 217 -21.41 -46.75 2.84
C THR A 217 -21.29 -45.27 3.23
N VAL A 218 -22.18 -44.41 2.73
CA VAL A 218 -22.21 -42.96 3.04
C VAL A 218 -22.58 -42.72 4.50
N GLN A 219 -23.53 -43.50 5.03
CA GLN A 219 -23.87 -43.46 6.46
C GLN A 219 -22.73 -43.96 7.36
N GLY A 220 -21.95 -44.95 6.90
CA GLY A 220 -20.76 -45.45 7.60
C GLY A 220 -19.66 -44.37 7.73
N PHE A 221 -19.35 -43.67 6.64
CA PHE A 221 -18.35 -42.59 6.63
C PHE A 221 -18.78 -41.36 7.43
N ALA A 222 -20.04 -40.94 7.33
CA ALA A 222 -20.56 -39.81 8.12
C ALA A 222 -20.57 -40.09 9.63
N SER A 223 -20.73 -41.36 10.03
CA SER A 223 -20.74 -41.76 11.45
C SER A 223 -19.33 -41.87 12.06
N ALA A 224 -18.31 -42.22 11.26
CA ALA A 224 -16.91 -42.26 11.69
C ALA A 224 -16.31 -40.84 11.86
N ILE A 225 -16.62 -39.93 10.93
CA ILE A 225 -16.25 -38.50 11.04
C ILE A 225 -16.82 -37.88 12.32
N LYS A 226 -18.05 -38.27 12.69
CA LYS A 226 -18.75 -37.81 13.89
C LYS A 226 -18.13 -38.33 15.21
N SER A 227 -17.44 -39.48 15.19
CA SER A 227 -16.75 -39.98 16.40
C SER A 227 -15.37 -39.35 16.63
N GLU A 228 -14.70 -38.88 15.57
CA GLU A 228 -13.40 -38.21 15.69
C GLU A 228 -13.52 -36.70 15.98
N THR A 229 -14.55 -36.05 15.43
CA THR A 229 -14.88 -34.65 15.80
C THR A 229 -15.45 -34.51 17.21
N ALA A 230 -15.75 -35.61 17.90
CA ALA A 230 -16.25 -35.61 19.27
C ALA A 230 -15.19 -35.23 20.33
N SER A 231 -13.90 -35.13 19.98
CA SER A 231 -12.83 -34.83 20.96
C SER A 231 -12.21 -33.43 20.86
N ARG A 232 -12.58 -32.59 19.89
CA ARG A 232 -12.16 -31.17 19.84
C ARG A 232 -13.25 -30.27 19.27
N SER A 233 -14.14 -29.80 20.16
CA SER A 233 -15.01 -28.67 19.85
C SER A 233 -14.18 -27.47 19.39
N MET A 234 -14.49 -26.95 18.21
CA MET A 234 -14.00 -25.65 17.76
C MET A 234 -14.38 -24.59 18.82
N PRO A 235 -13.44 -23.75 19.31
CA PRO A 235 -13.77 -22.77 20.34
C PRO A 235 -14.87 -21.83 19.84
N ILE A 236 -15.88 -21.62 20.70
CA ILE A 236 -17.05 -20.79 20.41
C ILE A 236 -16.58 -19.39 19.97
N GLY A 237 -16.94 -18.98 18.75
CA GLY A 237 -16.68 -17.63 18.23
C GLY A 237 -15.52 -17.49 17.23
N LYS A 238 -14.89 -18.59 16.76
CA LYS A 238 -13.93 -18.55 15.66
C LYS A 238 -14.58 -19.09 14.37
N THR A 239 -14.67 -18.26 13.34
CA THR A 239 -15.01 -18.69 11.97
C THR A 239 -13.72 -19.17 11.29
N LEU A 240 -13.77 -20.30 10.60
CA LEU A 240 -12.67 -20.72 9.72
C LEU A 240 -12.41 -19.62 8.69
N THR A 241 -11.14 -19.34 8.43
CA THR A 241 -10.75 -18.52 7.29
C THR A 241 -11.11 -19.26 5.99
N GLN A 242 -11.36 -18.53 4.91
CA GLN A 242 -11.68 -19.15 3.61
C GLN A 242 -10.59 -20.14 3.18
N GLN A 243 -9.32 -19.83 3.49
CA GLN A 243 -8.18 -20.69 3.24
C GLN A 243 -8.26 -22.03 3.99
N GLU A 244 -8.70 -22.04 5.25
CA GLU A 244 -8.86 -23.27 6.03
C GLU A 244 -10.04 -24.11 5.54
N ILE A 245 -11.13 -23.46 5.11
CA ILE A 245 -12.28 -24.13 4.48
C ILE A 245 -11.84 -24.80 3.17
N ASP A 246 -11.07 -24.09 2.34
CA ASP A 246 -10.58 -24.58 1.06
C ASP A 246 -9.59 -25.74 1.25
N LEU A 247 -8.71 -25.69 2.27
CA LEU A 247 -7.78 -26.77 2.61
C LEU A 247 -8.51 -28.05 3.08
N ILE A 248 -9.56 -27.91 3.90
CA ILE A 248 -10.38 -29.05 4.36
C ILE A 248 -11.14 -29.66 3.18
N ALA A 249 -11.70 -28.83 2.29
CA ALA A 249 -12.36 -29.29 1.08
C ALA A 249 -11.39 -30.02 0.13
N CYS A 250 -10.14 -29.55 0.02
CA CYS A 250 -9.08 -30.22 -0.74
C CYS A 250 -8.74 -31.61 -0.18
N TRP A 251 -8.57 -31.75 1.14
CA TRP A 251 -8.25 -33.03 1.79
C TRP A 251 -9.34 -34.10 1.57
N VAL A 252 -10.61 -33.69 1.62
CA VAL A 252 -11.76 -34.57 1.34
C VAL A 252 -11.78 -35.01 -0.14
N ASN A 253 -11.39 -34.12 -1.06
CA ASN A 253 -11.39 -34.39 -2.51
C ASN A 253 -10.24 -35.29 -2.97
N ASP A 254 -9.06 -35.25 -2.32
CA ASP A 254 -7.92 -36.14 -2.62
C ASP A 254 -8.06 -37.54 -1.97
N ALA A 255 -9.30 -37.93 -1.65
CA ALA A 255 -9.64 -39.20 -1.01
C ALA A 255 -8.96 -39.44 0.36
N ALA A 256 -8.55 -38.36 1.06
CA ALA A 256 -7.88 -38.41 2.36
C ALA A 256 -6.73 -39.45 2.40
N PRO A 257 -5.62 -39.20 1.67
CA PRO A 257 -4.69 -40.26 1.29
C PRO A 257 -3.78 -40.78 2.42
N ASP A 258 -3.69 -40.06 3.54
CA ASP A 258 -2.94 -40.52 4.73
C ASP A 258 -3.89 -40.60 5.95
N ASN A 259 -4.46 -41.80 6.13
CA ASN A 259 -5.09 -42.26 7.35
C ASN A 259 -4.04 -42.85 8.30
#